data_AF-A0A7J7GT52-F1
#
_entry.id   AF-A0A7J7GT52-F1
#
_cell.length_a   1.000
_cell.length_b   1.000
_cell.length_c   1.000
_cell.angle_alpha   90.00
_cell.angle_beta   90.00
_cell.angle_gamma   90.00
#
_symmetry.space_group_name_H-M   'P 1'
#
loop_
_entity.id
_entity.type
_entity.pdbx_description
1 polymer ?
#
loop_
_entity_poly.entity_id
_entity_poly.type
_entity_poly.pdbx_seq_one_letter_code
_entity_poly.pdbx_strand_id
1 'polypeptide(L)'
;MNGKLCNLANTLFAGSSEHAFLSQVTAALRESGLESSNLIIGIDFTKSNEWTGKTSFNNRSLHKIGDIPNPYEKAISIIGKTLAPFDEDNLIPCFGFGDSTTHDQEVFSFHNDHSPCHGIEEVLSCYKQIVPNLRLSGPTSYAPVVEAAIDIVEKSGGQYHVLVIIADGQFVNFTAIMSKDATSSEKETAFALAALMKIPIQYKATIELGLLG
;
A
#
# COMPACT_ATOMS: atom_id res chain seq x y z
N MET A 1 17.72 12.48 16.89
CA MET A 1 16.93 11.27 16.58
C MET A 1 16.94 10.88 15.09
N ASN A 2 17.17 11.80 14.14
CA ASN A 2 17.31 11.48 12.70
C ASN A 2 18.42 10.47 12.32
N GLY A 3 19.41 10.26 13.19
CA GLY A 3 20.53 9.33 12.91
C GLY A 3 20.18 7.85 13.09
N LYS A 4 19.17 7.47 13.89
CA LYS A 4 18.84 6.06 14.14
C LYS A 4 18.05 5.42 13.01
N LEU A 5 17.09 6.12 12.42
CA LEU A 5 16.36 5.65 11.23
C LEU A 5 17.26 5.63 9.98
N CYS A 6 18.16 6.61 9.81
CA CYS A 6 19.19 6.56 8.77
C CYS A 6 20.21 5.43 8.99
N ASN A 7 20.57 5.13 10.25
CA ASN A 7 21.43 3.99 10.56
C ASN A 7 20.70 2.65 10.34
N LEU A 8 19.40 2.57 10.63
CA LEU A 8 18.59 1.38 10.31
C LEU A 8 18.58 1.15 8.80
N ALA A 9 18.34 2.20 8.01
CA ALA A 9 18.47 2.13 6.55
C ALA A 9 19.86 1.60 6.14
N ASN A 10 20.94 2.14 6.71
CA ASN A 10 22.32 1.72 6.44
C ASN A 10 22.65 0.28 6.87
N THR A 11 22.10 -0.23 7.97
CA THR A 11 22.27 -1.62 8.42
C THR A 11 21.47 -2.61 7.56
N LEU A 12 20.33 -2.19 7.01
CA LEU A 12 19.51 -2.98 6.08
C LEU A 12 20.19 -3.24 4.72
N PHE A 13 21.23 -2.48 4.35
CA PHE A 13 21.95 -2.64 3.07
C PHE A 13 22.96 -3.80 3.03
N ALA A 14 23.20 -4.52 4.13
CA ALA A 14 24.19 -5.60 4.18
C ALA A 14 23.58 -6.96 3.78
N GLY A 15 23.22 -7.13 2.50
CA GLY A 15 23.01 -8.45 1.86
C GLY A 15 22.10 -9.44 2.61
N SER A 16 21.10 -8.93 3.32
CA SER A 16 20.23 -9.75 4.18
C SER A 16 19.09 -10.36 3.36
N SER A 17 18.71 -11.60 3.71
CA SER A 17 17.59 -12.29 3.07
C SER A 17 16.27 -11.53 3.26
N GLU A 18 15.31 -11.69 2.35
CA GLU A 18 13.95 -11.10 2.43
C GLU A 18 13.33 -11.28 3.83
N HIS A 19 13.53 -12.44 4.44
CA HIS A 19 13.08 -12.76 5.79
C HIS A 19 13.77 -11.91 6.88
N ALA A 20 15.09 -11.71 6.78
CA ALA A 20 15.85 -10.90 7.72
C ALA A 20 15.50 -9.40 7.59
N PHE A 21 15.18 -8.94 6.37
CA PHE A 21 14.70 -7.59 6.11
C PHE A 21 13.31 -7.35 6.71
N LEU A 22 12.33 -8.21 6.40
CA LEU A 22 10.96 -8.08 6.92
C LEU A 22 10.95 -8.09 8.45
N SER A 23 11.69 -9.02 9.06
CA SER A 23 11.83 -9.09 10.52
C SER A 23 12.39 -7.80 11.13
N GLN A 24 13.39 -7.16 10.50
CA GLN A 24 13.94 -5.89 10.96
C GLN A 24 12.97 -4.72 10.79
N VAL A 25 12.21 -4.68 9.69
CA VAL A 25 11.19 -3.62 9.50
C VAL A 25 10.04 -3.79 10.50
N THR A 26 9.57 -5.02 10.72
CA THR A 26 8.59 -5.32 11.76
C THR A 26 9.11 -4.90 13.14
N ALA A 27 10.37 -5.20 13.48
CA ALA A 27 10.95 -4.76 14.75
C ALA A 27 10.98 -3.23 14.88
N ALA A 28 11.37 -2.51 13.83
CA ALA A 28 11.44 -1.04 13.84
C ALA A 28 10.07 -0.36 13.96
N LEU A 29 9.03 -0.94 13.35
CA LEU A 29 7.65 -0.46 13.49
C LEU A 29 7.15 -0.66 14.93
N ARG A 30 7.43 -1.82 15.55
CA ARG A 30 7.14 -2.07 16.97
C ARG A 30 7.86 -1.10 17.90
N GLU A 31 9.15 -0.87 17.67
CA GLU A 31 9.93 0.12 18.44
C GLU A 31 9.43 1.56 18.27
N SER A 32 8.74 1.86 17.16
CA SER A 32 8.11 3.16 16.92
C SER A 32 6.72 3.29 17.58
N GLY A 33 6.27 2.26 18.30
CA GLY A 33 5.00 2.23 19.03
C GLY A 33 3.83 1.60 18.28
N LEU A 34 4.07 0.96 17.12
CA LEU A 34 3.05 0.18 16.43
C LEU A 34 2.96 -1.22 17.08
N GLU A 35 2.16 -1.35 18.13
CA GLU A 35 1.98 -2.62 18.83
C GLU A 35 0.90 -3.49 18.18
N SER A 36 -0.20 -2.88 17.76
CA SER A 36 -1.28 -3.51 17.02
C SER A 36 -2.08 -2.50 16.19
N SER A 37 -2.65 -2.95 15.08
CA SER A 37 -3.42 -2.11 14.16
C SER A 37 -4.39 -2.97 13.35
N ASN A 38 -5.34 -2.32 12.67
CA ASN A 38 -6.10 -2.95 11.58
C ASN A 38 -5.70 -2.33 10.25
N LEU A 39 -5.80 -3.08 9.16
CA LEU A 39 -5.42 -2.61 7.82
C LEU A 39 -6.63 -2.20 6.99
N ILE A 40 -6.52 -1.05 6.31
CA ILE A 40 -7.45 -0.62 5.27
C ILE A 40 -6.65 -0.40 3.99
N ILE A 41 -7.11 -0.92 2.84
CA ILE A 41 -6.42 -0.77 1.56
C ILE A 41 -7.29 0.01 0.57
N GLY A 42 -6.72 1.08 0.02
CA GLY A 42 -7.27 1.85 -1.09
C GLY A 42 -6.43 1.67 -2.35
N ILE A 43 -7.06 1.30 -3.47
CA ILE A 43 -6.39 1.11 -4.76
C ILE A 43 -6.94 2.10 -5.78
N ASP A 44 -6.03 2.85 -6.38
CA ASP A 44 -6.30 3.78 -7.47
C ASP A 44 -6.61 3.01 -8.77
N PHE A 45 -7.77 3.29 -9.37
CA PHE A 45 -8.20 2.78 -10.67
C PHE A 45 -8.44 3.90 -11.69
N THR A 46 -7.70 5.00 -11.59
CA THR A 46 -7.74 6.10 -12.55
C THR A 46 -7.05 5.74 -13.86
N LYS A 47 -7.43 6.46 -14.91
CA LYS A 47 -7.00 6.25 -16.29
C LYS A 47 -5.52 6.52 -16.51
N SER A 48 -4.87 7.30 -15.64
CA SER A 48 -3.42 7.54 -15.74
C SER A 48 -2.60 6.25 -15.73
N ASN A 49 -3.09 5.22 -15.05
CA ASN A 49 -2.55 3.88 -15.05
C ASN A 49 -2.41 3.23 -16.44
N GLU A 50 -3.08 3.73 -17.48
CA GLU A 50 -2.91 3.26 -18.85
C GLU A 50 -1.55 3.68 -19.46
N TRP A 51 -1.05 4.86 -19.11
CA TRP A 51 0.15 5.44 -19.72
C TRP A 51 1.32 5.63 -18.76
N THR A 52 1.12 5.63 -17.45
CA THR A 52 2.20 5.81 -16.45
C THR A 52 3.16 4.62 -16.40
N GLY A 53 2.76 3.46 -16.94
CA GLY A 53 3.64 2.30 -17.18
C GLY A 53 4.54 2.43 -18.42
N LYS A 54 4.53 3.55 -19.15
CA LYS A 54 5.31 3.76 -20.38
C LYS A 54 6.80 3.44 -20.22
N THR A 55 7.41 3.94 -19.14
CA THR A 55 8.84 3.77 -18.87
C THR A 55 9.14 2.72 -17.80
N SER A 56 8.19 2.43 -16.91
CA SER A 56 8.38 1.57 -15.73
C SER A 56 7.83 0.15 -15.90
N PHE A 57 6.97 -0.09 -16.89
CA PHE A 57 6.29 -1.37 -17.07
C PHE A 57 6.14 -1.79 -18.54
N ASN A 58 7.19 -1.54 -19.33
CA ASN A 58 7.29 -1.95 -20.75
C ASN A 58 6.13 -1.45 -21.61
N ASN A 59 5.71 -0.19 -21.41
CA ASN A 59 4.60 0.41 -22.15
C ASN A 59 3.27 -0.35 -22.01
N ARG A 60 3.06 -1.00 -20.86
CA ARG A 60 1.80 -1.64 -20.47
C ARG A 60 1.14 -0.82 -19.37
N SER A 61 -0.19 -0.94 -19.27
CA SER A 61 -0.93 -0.42 -18.12
C SER A 61 -0.38 -0.99 -16.81
N LEU A 62 -0.31 -0.16 -15.76
CA LEU A 62 0.10 -0.58 -14.43
C LEU A 62 -0.86 -1.61 -13.80
N HIS A 63 -2.09 -1.73 -14.29
CA HIS A 63 -3.04 -2.78 -13.88
C HIS A 63 -3.04 -4.01 -14.80
N LYS A 64 -2.13 -4.12 -15.78
CA LYS A 64 -2.17 -5.24 -16.73
C LYS A 64 -2.02 -6.58 -16.00
N ILE A 65 -3.09 -7.36 -15.94
CA ILE A 65 -3.08 -8.74 -15.43
C ILE A 65 -2.41 -9.66 -16.47
N GLY A 66 -1.56 -10.57 -16.00
CA GLY A 66 -0.87 -11.57 -16.81
C GLY A 66 0.05 -12.44 -15.95
N ASP A 67 0.97 -13.16 -16.59
CA ASP A 67 1.88 -14.10 -15.91
C ASP A 67 2.90 -13.42 -14.98
N ILE A 68 3.21 -12.15 -15.25
CA ILE A 68 4.13 -11.34 -14.46
C ILE A 68 3.31 -10.37 -13.62
N PRO A 69 3.46 -10.39 -12.28
CA PRO A 69 2.77 -9.46 -11.39
C PRO A 69 3.03 -8.00 -11.80
N ASN A 70 1.95 -7.24 -11.94
CA ASN A 70 2.01 -5.81 -12.18
C ASN A 70 2.42 -5.04 -10.91
N PRO A 71 2.76 -3.74 -11.01
CA PRO A 71 3.21 -2.95 -9.87
C PRO A 71 2.24 -2.92 -8.68
N TYR A 72 0.93 -2.91 -8.90
CA TYR A 72 -0.07 -2.98 -7.83
C TYR A 72 -0.06 -4.35 -7.14
N GLU A 73 -0.02 -5.46 -7.91
CA GLU A 73 0.08 -6.81 -7.33
C GLU A 73 1.33 -6.96 -6.46
N LYS A 74 2.46 -6.41 -6.91
CA LYS A 74 3.71 -6.39 -6.15
C LYS A 74 3.58 -5.55 -4.87
N ALA A 75 2.99 -4.36 -4.96
CA ALA A 75 2.80 -3.48 -3.82
C ALA A 75 1.88 -4.12 -2.76
N ILE A 76 0.73 -4.66 -3.16
CA ILE A 76 -0.20 -5.40 -2.29
C ILE A 76 0.54 -6.54 -1.58
N SER A 77 1.30 -7.34 -2.32
CA SER A 77 2.03 -8.49 -1.77
C SER A 77 3.09 -8.07 -0.75
N ILE A 78 3.88 -7.04 -1.07
CA ILE A 78 4.98 -6.56 -0.22
C ILE A 78 4.43 -5.91 1.05
N ILE A 79 3.46 -5.01 0.90
CA ILE A 79 2.86 -4.30 2.02
C ILE A 79 2.16 -5.29 2.93
N GLY A 80 1.40 -6.21 2.33
CA GLY A 80 0.72 -7.26 3.06
C GLY A 80 1.65 -8.16 3.86
N LYS A 81 2.74 -8.66 3.27
CA LYS A 81 3.76 -9.43 4.01
C LYS A 81 4.36 -8.66 5.18
N THR A 82 4.50 -7.34 5.06
CA THR A 82 5.17 -6.52 6.08
C THR A 82 4.22 -6.09 7.20
N LEU A 83 2.97 -5.79 6.86
CA LEU A 83 1.98 -5.28 7.81
C LEU A 83 1.08 -6.37 8.40
N ALA A 84 0.96 -7.55 7.77
CA ALA A 84 0.18 -8.67 8.30
C ALA A 84 0.52 -9.05 9.76
N PRO A 85 1.79 -9.00 10.24
CA PRO A 85 2.10 -9.28 11.65
C PRO A 85 1.53 -8.26 12.66
N PHE A 86 0.97 -7.15 12.20
CA PHE A 86 0.36 -6.10 13.01
C PHE A 86 -1.16 -6.04 12.89
N ASP A 87 -1.73 -6.72 11.90
CA ASP A 87 -3.18 -6.75 11.65
C ASP A 87 -3.84 -7.68 12.68
N GLU A 88 -4.71 -7.14 13.53
CA GLU A 88 -5.24 -7.90 14.68
C GLU A 88 -6.23 -9.00 14.27
N ASP A 89 -7.04 -8.74 13.25
CA ASP A 89 -8.17 -9.58 12.87
C ASP A 89 -8.03 -10.24 11.49
N ASN A 90 -7.02 -9.85 10.70
CA ASN A 90 -6.84 -10.30 9.32
C ASN A 90 -8.06 -9.97 8.43
N LEU A 91 -8.87 -8.99 8.83
CA LEU A 91 -10.02 -8.49 8.08
C LEU A 91 -9.66 -7.12 7.49
N ILE A 92 -9.50 -7.09 6.18
CA ILE A 92 -8.96 -5.94 5.46
C ILE A 92 -10.05 -5.31 4.59
N PRO A 93 -10.72 -4.24 5.04
CA PRO A 93 -11.54 -3.43 4.17
C PRO A 93 -10.74 -2.95 2.96
N CYS A 94 -11.22 -3.29 1.76
CA CYS A 94 -10.55 -2.98 0.51
C CYS A 94 -11.45 -2.18 -0.42
N PHE A 95 -10.91 -1.07 -0.90
CA PHE A 95 -11.63 -0.10 -1.72
C PHE A 95 -10.88 0.20 -3.02
N GLY A 96 -11.65 0.43 -4.08
CA GLY A 96 -11.17 1.08 -5.29
C GLY A 96 -11.76 2.48 -5.46
N PHE A 97 -11.01 3.38 -6.09
CA PHE A 97 -11.44 4.75 -6.38
C PHE A 97 -10.93 5.23 -7.75
N GLY A 98 -11.58 6.24 -8.33
CA GLY A 98 -11.13 6.85 -9.58
C GLY A 98 -11.54 6.11 -10.86
N ASP A 99 -12.38 5.08 -10.74
CA ASP A 99 -12.97 4.39 -11.89
C ASP A 99 -14.19 5.17 -12.45
N SER A 100 -14.76 4.70 -13.56
CA SER A 100 -15.91 5.36 -14.19
C SER A 100 -17.20 5.33 -13.38
N THR A 101 -17.29 4.49 -12.34
CA THR A 101 -18.46 4.44 -11.47
C THR A 101 -18.31 5.40 -10.30
N THR A 102 -17.12 5.48 -9.71
CA THR A 102 -16.85 6.32 -8.53
C THR A 102 -16.39 7.76 -8.83
N HIS A 103 -15.71 7.97 -9.96
CA HIS A 103 -15.03 9.22 -10.29
C HIS A 103 -14.21 9.76 -9.11
N ASP A 104 -14.46 10.99 -8.66
CA ASP A 104 -13.77 11.65 -7.55
C ASP A 104 -14.65 11.82 -6.29
N GLN A 105 -15.82 11.18 -6.26
CA GLN A 105 -16.84 11.39 -5.23
C GLN A 105 -16.98 10.20 -4.27
N GLU A 106 -16.78 8.98 -4.75
CA GLU A 106 -17.06 7.77 -3.97
C GLU A 106 -15.90 6.76 -4.03
N VAL A 107 -16.03 5.69 -3.25
CA VAL A 107 -15.24 4.47 -3.38
C VAL A 107 -16.16 3.29 -3.65
N PHE A 108 -15.66 2.27 -4.31
CA PHE A 108 -16.35 0.98 -4.39
C PHE A 108 -15.63 -0.05 -3.51
N SER A 109 -16.39 -0.92 -2.84
CA SER A 109 -15.82 -2.02 -2.08
C SER A 109 -15.46 -3.19 -2.99
N PHE A 110 -14.42 -3.95 -2.63
CA PHE A 110 -14.04 -5.16 -3.34
C PHE A 110 -15.10 -6.26 -3.26
N HIS A 111 -15.89 -6.28 -2.19
CA HIS A 111 -17.04 -7.16 -2.06
C HIS A 111 -18.35 -6.38 -2.21
N ASN A 112 -19.31 -6.96 -2.94
CA ASN A 112 -20.62 -6.33 -3.17
C ASN A 112 -21.44 -6.14 -1.89
N ASP A 113 -21.19 -6.97 -0.87
CA ASP A 113 -21.85 -6.89 0.44
C ASP A 113 -21.08 -6.02 1.45
N HIS A 114 -20.01 -5.34 0.99
CA HIS A 114 -19.11 -4.52 1.80
C HIS A 114 -18.38 -5.28 2.91
N SER A 115 -18.34 -6.61 2.87
CA SER A 115 -17.51 -7.40 3.79
C SER A 115 -16.01 -7.15 3.54
N PRO A 116 -15.17 -7.21 4.59
CA PRO A 116 -13.72 -7.10 4.43
C PRO A 116 -13.14 -8.35 3.75
N CYS A 117 -11.96 -8.21 3.14
CA CYS A 117 -11.18 -9.35 2.66
C CYS A 117 -10.48 -10.06 3.83
N HIS A 118 -10.39 -11.38 3.77
CA HIS A 118 -9.71 -12.24 4.73
C HIS A 118 -8.23 -12.35 4.36
N GLY A 119 -7.47 -11.35 4.80
CA GLY A 119 -6.04 -11.24 4.55
C GLY A 119 -5.68 -10.89 3.12
N ILE A 120 -4.38 -10.67 2.92
CA ILE A 120 -3.79 -10.10 1.70
C ILE A 120 -3.98 -11.00 0.47
N GLU A 121 -4.04 -12.31 0.68
CA GLU A 121 -4.28 -13.27 -0.41
C GLU A 121 -5.66 -13.05 -1.05
N GLU A 122 -6.70 -12.80 -0.24
CA GLU A 122 -8.03 -12.48 -0.77
C GLU A 122 -8.04 -11.09 -1.43
N VAL A 123 -7.36 -10.09 -0.87
CA VAL A 123 -7.19 -8.77 -1.51
C VAL A 123 -6.62 -8.91 -2.92
N LEU A 124 -5.55 -9.71 -3.08
CA LEU A 124 -4.91 -9.93 -4.37
C LEU A 124 -5.82 -10.70 -5.34
N SER A 125 -6.59 -11.67 -4.84
CA SER A 125 -7.57 -12.43 -5.62
C SER A 125 -8.68 -11.51 -6.15
N CYS A 126 -9.30 -10.71 -5.28
CA CYS A 126 -10.36 -9.78 -5.64
C CYS A 126 -9.84 -8.70 -6.61
N TYR A 127 -8.65 -8.15 -6.39
CA TYR A 127 -8.00 -7.22 -7.32
C TYR A 127 -7.92 -7.80 -8.74
N LYS A 128 -7.45 -9.05 -8.88
CA LYS A 128 -7.34 -9.73 -10.19
C LYS A 128 -8.68 -9.97 -10.87
N GLN A 129 -9.75 -10.16 -10.10
CA GLN A 129 -11.10 -10.37 -10.63
C GLN A 129 -11.77 -9.05 -11.05
N ILE A 130 -11.53 -7.98 -10.30
CA ILE A 130 -12.15 -6.67 -10.51
C ILE A 130 -11.53 -5.97 -11.73
N VAL A 131 -10.19 -5.94 -11.81
CA VAL A 131 -9.45 -5.17 -12.83
C VAL A 131 -9.94 -5.38 -14.28
N PRO A 132 -10.16 -6.61 -14.78
CA PRO A 132 -10.60 -6.81 -16.17
C PRO A 132 -11.99 -6.23 -16.50
N ASN A 133 -12.82 -6.00 -15.47
CA ASN A 133 -14.20 -5.53 -15.61
C ASN A 133 -14.35 -4.02 -15.35
N LEU A 134 -13.29 -3.37 -14.85
CA LEU A 134 -13.30 -1.94 -14.57
C LEU A 134 -13.07 -1.11 -15.84
N ARG A 135 -13.66 0.08 -15.83
CA ARG A 135 -13.34 1.15 -16.77
C ARG A 135 -12.62 2.25 -16.01
N LEU A 136 -11.33 2.40 -16.28
CA LEU A 136 -10.49 3.42 -15.64
C LEU A 136 -10.95 4.83 -16.05
N SER A 137 -11.06 5.75 -15.08
CA SER A 137 -11.57 7.11 -15.31
C SER A 137 -10.77 8.16 -14.52
N GLY A 138 -11.40 9.24 -14.08
CA GLY A 138 -10.80 10.27 -13.24
C GLY A 138 -11.80 11.37 -12.94
N PRO A 139 -11.39 12.46 -12.27
CA PRO A 139 -10.02 12.76 -11.83
C PRO A 139 -9.58 11.93 -10.60
N THR A 140 -8.28 11.95 -10.28
CA THR A 140 -7.76 11.31 -9.06
C THR A 140 -8.09 12.17 -7.84
N SER A 141 -8.89 11.62 -6.92
CA SER A 141 -9.12 12.20 -5.60
C SER A 141 -8.93 11.13 -4.53
N TYR A 142 -8.12 11.43 -3.51
CA TYR A 142 -7.96 10.56 -2.35
C TYR A 142 -8.98 10.84 -1.25
N ALA A 143 -9.76 11.92 -1.35
CA ALA A 143 -10.72 12.29 -0.32
C ALA A 143 -11.75 11.17 -0.06
N PRO A 144 -12.37 10.54 -1.08
CA PRO A 144 -13.38 9.50 -0.83
C PRO A 144 -12.83 8.29 -0.05
N VAL A 145 -11.59 7.87 -0.34
CA VAL A 145 -10.99 6.71 0.35
C VAL A 145 -10.52 7.05 1.77
N VAL A 146 -10.11 8.30 2.00
CA VAL A 146 -9.81 8.77 3.36
C VAL A 146 -11.10 8.87 4.18
N GLU A 147 -12.18 9.38 3.61
CA GLU A 147 -13.50 9.45 4.26
C GLU A 147 -14.04 8.05 4.59
N ALA A 148 -13.96 7.09 3.66
CA ALA A 148 -14.33 5.70 3.91
C ALA A 148 -13.51 5.06 5.04
N ALA A 149 -12.23 5.41 5.16
CA ALA A 149 -11.39 4.93 6.26
C ALA A 149 -11.79 5.55 7.61
N ILE A 150 -12.12 6.84 7.64
CA ILE A 150 -12.65 7.52 8.84
C ILE A 150 -13.93 6.81 9.32
N ASP A 151 -14.85 6.53 8.40
CA ASP A 151 -16.09 5.79 8.68
C ASP A 151 -15.83 4.43 9.33
N ILE A 152 -14.83 3.68 8.88
CA ILE A 152 -14.43 2.39 9.47
C ILE A 152 -13.90 2.60 10.89
N VAL A 153 -13.01 3.57 11.09
CA VAL A 153 -12.45 3.90 12.40
C VAL A 153 -13.58 4.25 13.38
N GLU A 154 -14.54 5.09 12.97
CA GLU A 154 -15.70 5.43 13.80
C GLU A 154 -16.55 4.20 14.14
N LYS A 155 -16.87 3.36 13.14
CA LYS A 155 -17.68 2.13 13.33
C LYS A 155 -16.98 1.09 14.22
N SER A 156 -15.65 1.06 14.22
CA SER A 156 -14.85 0.19 15.07
C SER A 156 -14.76 0.66 16.54
N GLY A 157 -15.33 1.82 16.86
CA GLY A 157 -15.20 2.42 18.20
C GLY A 157 -13.84 3.11 18.42
N GLY A 158 -13.21 3.59 17.35
CA GLY A 158 -11.93 4.31 17.42
C GLY A 158 -10.70 3.41 17.50
N GLN A 159 -10.80 2.15 17.04
CA GLN A 159 -9.62 1.29 16.95
C GLN A 159 -8.60 1.88 15.97
N TYR A 160 -7.32 1.63 16.23
CA TYR A 160 -6.25 2.17 15.40
C TYR A 160 -6.17 1.42 14.06
N HIS A 161 -6.28 2.17 12.96
CA HIS A 161 -6.20 1.63 11.60
C HIS A 161 -5.05 2.28 10.83
N VAL A 162 -4.40 1.50 9.97
CA VAL A 162 -3.43 1.98 8.98
C VAL A 162 -4.10 1.93 7.60
N LEU A 163 -4.37 3.11 7.04
CA LEU A 163 -4.81 3.25 5.65
C LEU A 163 -3.60 3.21 4.70
N VAL A 164 -3.59 2.20 3.84
CA VAL A 164 -2.61 2.03 2.75
C VAL A 164 -3.26 2.43 1.44
N ILE A 165 -2.82 3.53 0.83
CA ILE A 165 -3.24 3.93 -0.51
C ILE A 165 -2.17 3.53 -1.53
N ILE A 166 -2.54 2.73 -2.52
CA ILE A 166 -1.70 2.34 -3.64
C ILE A 166 -2.18 3.09 -4.87
N ALA A 167 -1.32 3.95 -5.43
CA ALA A 167 -1.62 4.82 -6.56
C ALA A 167 -0.41 4.96 -7.51
N ASP A 168 -0.64 5.47 -8.72
CA ASP A 168 0.43 5.70 -9.71
C ASP A 168 1.17 7.03 -9.54
N GLY A 169 0.73 7.85 -8.59
CA GLY A 169 1.34 9.12 -8.20
C GLY A 169 2.69 8.99 -7.48
N GLN A 170 3.43 10.11 -7.45
CA GLN A 170 4.83 10.26 -7.02
C GLN A 170 5.08 10.11 -5.49
N PHE A 171 4.52 9.09 -4.83
CA PHE A 171 4.74 8.91 -3.39
C PHE A 171 6.06 8.17 -3.08
N VAL A 172 6.38 7.14 -3.88
CA VAL A 172 7.68 6.45 -3.90
C VAL A 172 8.08 6.33 -5.36
N ASN A 173 9.33 6.66 -5.70
CA ASN A 173 9.81 6.58 -7.09
C ASN A 173 10.05 5.12 -7.49
N PHE A 174 8.96 4.34 -7.58
CA PHE A 174 8.94 2.94 -8.00
C PHE A 174 9.71 2.78 -9.30
N THR A 175 9.51 3.69 -10.25
CA THR A 175 10.22 3.73 -11.53
C THR A 175 11.74 3.75 -11.34
N ALA A 176 12.26 4.66 -10.52
CA ALA A 176 13.69 4.76 -10.27
C ALA A 176 14.26 3.55 -9.51
N ILE A 177 13.45 2.89 -8.67
CA ILE A 177 13.90 1.68 -7.96
C ILE A 177 13.92 0.49 -8.93
N MET A 178 12.87 0.33 -9.74
CA MET A 178 12.76 -0.77 -10.70
C MET A 178 13.72 -0.65 -11.88
N SER A 179 14.16 0.56 -12.22
CA SER A 179 15.14 0.82 -13.28
C SER A 179 16.60 0.62 -12.86
N LYS A 180 16.89 0.32 -11.58
CA LYS A 180 18.27 0.04 -11.13
C LYS A 180 18.79 -1.26 -11.74
N ASP A 181 20.09 -1.34 -11.94
CA ASP A 181 20.75 -2.59 -12.33
C ASP A 181 20.97 -3.44 -11.08
N ALA A 182 19.94 -4.18 -10.69
CA ALA A 182 19.86 -4.98 -9.47
C ALA A 182 18.93 -6.17 -9.69
N THR A 183 19.04 -7.19 -8.85
CA THR A 183 18.15 -8.36 -8.89
C THR A 183 16.70 -7.96 -8.55
N SER A 184 15.71 -8.75 -9.00
CA SER A 184 14.30 -8.50 -8.68
C SER A 184 14.05 -8.45 -7.17
N SER A 185 14.71 -9.32 -6.40
CA SER A 185 14.60 -9.36 -4.94
C SER A 185 15.14 -8.09 -4.29
N GLU A 186 16.29 -7.57 -4.74
CA GLU A 186 16.85 -6.31 -4.25
C GLU A 186 15.95 -5.11 -4.58
N LYS A 187 15.33 -5.10 -5.77
CA LYS A 187 14.39 -4.06 -6.18
C LYS A 187 13.12 -4.07 -5.33
N GLU A 188 12.56 -5.24 -5.10
CA GLU A 188 11.37 -5.43 -4.26
C GLU A 188 11.66 -5.03 -2.82
N THR A 189 12.82 -5.42 -2.29
CA THR A 189 13.29 -5.01 -0.96
C THR A 189 13.47 -3.50 -0.87
N ALA A 190 14.09 -2.87 -1.88
CA ALA A 190 14.28 -1.42 -1.91
C ALA A 190 12.95 -0.65 -2.03
N PHE A 191 11.97 -1.20 -2.76
CA PHE A 191 10.63 -0.63 -2.83
C PHE A 191 9.89 -0.76 -1.50
N ALA A 192 9.89 -1.95 -0.90
CA ALA A 192 9.35 -2.20 0.43
C ALA A 192 9.93 -1.21 1.43
N LEU A 193 11.26 -1.08 1.45
CA LEU A 193 11.96 -0.15 2.33
C LEU A 193 11.51 1.30 2.11
N ALA A 194 11.48 1.75 0.86
CA ALA A 194 11.12 3.14 0.56
C ALA A 194 9.66 3.45 0.96
N ALA A 195 8.74 2.51 0.79
CA ALA A 195 7.36 2.64 1.24
C ALA A 195 7.26 2.61 2.77
N LEU A 196 7.92 1.65 3.41
CA LEU A 196 7.83 1.42 4.86
C LEU A 196 8.57 2.49 5.67
N MET A 197 9.68 3.04 5.17
CA MET A 197 10.40 4.14 5.85
C MET A 197 9.58 5.44 5.92
N LYS A 198 8.57 5.59 5.06
CA LYS A 198 7.67 6.76 5.11
C LYS A 198 6.60 6.61 6.19
N ILE A 199 6.21 5.38 6.54
CA ILE A 199 5.17 5.10 7.54
C ILE A 199 5.55 5.68 8.93
N PRO A 200 6.74 5.40 9.53
CA PRO A 200 7.12 6.00 10.80
C PRO A 200 7.20 7.53 10.77
N ILE A 201 7.62 8.11 9.64
CA ILE A 201 7.73 9.56 9.48
C ILE A 201 6.34 10.20 9.47
N GLN A 202 5.42 9.63 8.69
CA GLN A 202 4.04 10.09 8.63
C GLN A 202 3.34 9.92 9.97
N TYR A 203 3.45 8.74 10.58
CA TYR A 203 2.89 8.45 11.90
C TYR A 203 3.37 9.45 12.97
N LYS A 204 4.69 9.69 13.03
CA LYS A 204 5.28 10.65 13.98
C LYS A 204 4.82 12.09 13.71
N ALA A 205 4.71 12.49 12.45
CA ALA A 205 4.17 13.80 12.09
C ALA A 205 2.71 13.93 12.55
N THR A 206 1.90 12.89 12.40
CA THR A 206 0.50 12.88 12.84
C THR A 206 0.38 13.00 14.37
N ILE A 207 1.26 12.33 15.13
CA ILE A 207 1.36 12.50 16.60
C ILE A 207 1.78 13.94 16.96
N GLU A 208 2.82 14.48 16.30
CA GLU A 208 3.31 15.84 16.58
C GLU A 208 2.26 16.92 16.24
N LEU A 209 1.37 16.65 15.28
CA LEU A 209 0.25 17.50 14.92
C LEU A 209 -0.97 17.34 15.84
N GLY A 210 -0.94 16.43 16.82
CA GLY A 210 -2.05 16.18 17.76
C GLY A 210 -3.28 15.57 17.08
N LEU A 211 -3.10 14.92 15.93
CA LEU A 211 -4.17 14.26 15.17
C LEU A 211 -4.39 12.81 15.62
N LEU A 212 -3.49 12.28 16.43
CA LEU A 212 -3.60 11.00 17.12
C LEU A 212 -3.34 11.26 18.61
N GLY A 213 -4.19 10.69 19.47
CA GLY A 213 -4.21 10.90 20.92
C GLY A 213 -3.01 10.31 21.66
#